data_AF-A0A8B8PDE5-F1
#
_entry.id   AF-A0A8B8PDE5-F1
#
_cell.length_a   1.000
_cell.length_b   1.000
_cell.length_c   1.000
_cell.angle_alpha   90.00
_cell.angle_beta   90.00
_cell.angle_gamma   90.00
#
_symmetry.space_group_name_H-M   'P 1'
#
loop_
_entity.id
_entity.type
_entity.pdbx_description
1 polymer ?
#
loop_
_entity_poly.entity_id
_entity_poly.type
_entity_poly.pdbx_seq_one_letter_code
_entity_poly.pdbx_strand_id
1 'polypeptide(L)'
;MSMSIVSAAPPPLPTTAKSASVVPPATTTANTTQPQRLAFLIDNSRSLDHLLQIHAALLRHGLHHHRILNFKLQRSYSSYGRLRSSVALFNCNSNPTVFNWTALIHDHAHLGVHQQALLYFVQMMGDGIEPNAFTFSSILKSCPLESGKALHCHAVKLGLCSDSYVRTGLVDVYARGGEIVSARRLFDSMPERSLVSLTAMITCYAKHGELKEARAVFDETLERDVVCWNVMIDGYAQHGKPNEALVLFRQMLGAGVRPNEVTVVSVLSACGQLGALELGRWIHSHIKSNGIQMNAYVGTALVVMYSKCGSLEDAILVFKSMNHKDVVAWNSMILGFAIHGSSQCALGTFSAMCRLGVNPNDITFIAILTACSHTGLIKEGWDFFNLMKDKYRIQPKIEHYGCMVNLLSRAGSLEEAYQLVKEMEIQPDAVIWGTLLGACRLHAKTALAEEIAEFLVGKDLANCGTYTLLSNIYAASGDWDGVAKVRTLMKSSGVIKEKGCSSIEVNNRVHEFVAGDKRHPKSREIYLMLEEINAWLKTYNYRAQTDTVLHDLGEEQKEQSLEVHSERLAIAFGLISTEAGTTIRIVKNLRVCSDCHAVTKLISLMTGRKIVMRDRNRFHHFVKGSCSCGDYW
;
A
#
# COMPACT_ATOMS: atom_id res chain seq x y z
N MET A 1 -3.57 59.38 10.24
CA MET A 1 -4.93 59.85 10.53
C MET A 1 -5.82 58.63 10.66
N SER A 2 -6.03 58.23 11.91
CA SER A 2 -6.89 57.15 12.37
C SER A 2 -8.35 57.59 12.36
N MET A 3 -9.25 56.78 11.82
CA MET A 3 -10.69 56.91 12.05
C MET A 3 -11.24 55.58 12.54
N SER A 4 -11.42 55.53 13.85
CA SER A 4 -12.15 54.55 14.64
C SER A 4 -13.61 54.97 14.68
N ILE A 5 -14.53 54.06 14.33
CA ILE A 5 -15.97 54.24 14.57
C ILE A 5 -16.37 53.31 15.71
N VAL A 6 -16.76 53.94 16.83
CA VAL A 6 -17.22 53.35 18.08
C VAL A 6 -18.74 53.21 18.02
N SER A 7 -19.26 52.04 18.40
CA SER A 7 -20.69 51.75 18.56
C SER A 7 -21.18 52.21 19.93
N ALA A 8 -22.26 52.98 19.96
CA ALA A 8 -22.86 53.58 21.15
C ALA A 8 -23.92 52.68 21.80
N ALA A 9 -23.87 52.58 23.13
CA ALA A 9 -24.88 51.92 23.98
C ALA A 9 -26.01 52.89 24.39
N PRO A 10 -27.26 52.44 24.61
CA PRO A 10 -28.34 53.27 25.14
C PRO A 10 -28.37 53.30 26.70
N PRO A 11 -29.09 54.29 27.29
CA PRO A 11 -28.88 54.78 28.67
C PRO A 11 -29.69 54.03 29.76
N PRO A 12 -29.39 54.26 31.05
CA PRO A 12 -30.04 53.59 32.17
C PRO A 12 -31.28 54.37 32.67
N LEU A 13 -32.26 53.64 33.20
CA LEU A 13 -33.41 54.19 33.95
C LEU A 13 -33.63 53.38 35.26
N PRO A 14 -34.31 53.95 36.27
CA PRO A 14 -33.70 54.19 37.58
C PRO A 14 -34.14 53.22 38.68
N THR A 15 -33.32 53.22 39.73
CA THR A 15 -33.50 52.55 41.02
C THR A 15 -34.59 53.20 41.89
N THR A 16 -35.52 52.40 42.41
CA THR A 16 -36.23 52.68 43.67
C THR A 16 -36.12 51.49 44.61
N ALA A 17 -35.83 51.79 45.88
CA ALA A 17 -35.42 50.86 46.92
C ALA A 17 -36.60 50.22 47.68
N LYS A 18 -36.36 48.96 48.08
CA LYS A 18 -36.74 48.23 49.30
C LYS A 18 -38.12 48.49 49.94
N SER A 19 -38.93 47.43 49.97
CA SER A 19 -39.65 47.03 51.18
C SER A 19 -39.76 45.50 51.31
N ALA A 20 -39.31 45.02 52.46
CA ALA A 20 -39.74 43.87 53.25
C ALA A 20 -40.07 42.51 52.58
N SER A 21 -39.43 41.48 53.13
CA SER A 21 -39.69 40.06 53.00
C SER A 21 -41.17 39.67 53.04
N VAL A 22 -41.65 39.14 51.92
CA VAL A 22 -42.77 38.20 51.89
C VAL A 22 -42.29 37.00 51.10
N VAL A 23 -42.21 35.85 51.77
CA VAL A 23 -41.99 34.55 51.16
C VAL A 23 -43.11 34.30 50.14
N PRO A 24 -42.83 34.11 48.84
CA PRO A 24 -43.80 33.52 47.93
C PRO A 24 -43.74 31.98 48.05
N PRO A 25 -44.87 31.28 47.87
CA PRO A 25 -44.97 29.87 48.15
C PRO A 25 -44.23 29.04 47.08
N ALA A 26 -43.77 27.86 47.49
CA ALA A 26 -43.26 26.84 46.59
C ALA A 26 -44.27 26.53 45.47
N THR A 27 -44.04 27.08 44.28
CA THR A 27 -44.71 26.66 43.05
C THR A 27 -44.01 25.41 42.54
N THR A 28 -44.53 24.26 42.99
CA THR A 28 -44.86 23.09 42.17
C THR A 28 -44.18 22.99 40.80
N THR A 29 -43.34 21.95 40.68
CA THR A 29 -42.89 21.33 39.43
C THR A 29 -43.96 21.35 38.33
N ALA A 30 -43.77 22.20 37.33
CA ALA A 30 -44.62 22.23 36.15
C ALA A 30 -44.42 20.94 35.30
N ASN A 31 -45.49 20.14 35.27
CA ASN A 31 -45.82 19.02 34.38
C ASN A 31 -45.01 18.86 33.06
N THR A 32 -43.94 18.07 33.08
CA THR A 32 -43.49 17.31 31.89
C THR A 32 -44.37 16.07 31.73
N THR A 33 -44.99 15.88 30.56
CA THR A 33 -45.79 14.69 30.28
C THR A 33 -44.91 13.43 30.27
N GLN A 34 -45.46 12.29 30.71
CA GLN A 34 -44.74 11.01 30.78
C GLN A 34 -44.00 10.61 29.47
N PRO A 35 -44.54 10.88 28.27
CA PRO A 35 -43.83 10.66 27.00
C PRO A 35 -42.57 11.52 26.80
N GLN A 36 -42.55 12.78 27.26
CA GLN A 36 -41.38 13.66 27.10
C GLN A 36 -40.21 13.20 27.98
N ARG A 37 -40.49 12.72 29.20
CA ARG A 37 -39.48 12.12 30.08
C ARG A 37 -38.87 10.87 29.48
N LEU A 38 -39.70 9.98 28.91
CA LEU A 38 -39.22 8.76 28.26
C LEU A 38 -38.41 9.06 26.99
N ALA A 39 -38.79 10.07 26.21
CA ALA A 39 -38.02 10.50 25.05
C ALA A 39 -36.61 10.98 25.44
N PHE A 40 -36.51 11.78 26.51
CA PHE A 40 -35.23 12.25 27.05
C PHE A 40 -34.36 11.09 27.55
N LEU A 41 -34.95 10.09 28.20
CA LEU A 41 -34.24 8.89 28.67
C LEU A 41 -33.69 8.03 27.52
N ILE A 42 -34.43 7.92 26.40
CA ILE A 42 -33.95 7.22 25.21
C ILE A 42 -32.73 7.94 24.63
N ASP A 43 -32.82 9.27 24.44
CA ASP A 43 -31.73 10.06 23.84
C ASP A 43 -30.44 10.03 24.66
N ASN A 44 -30.55 9.85 25.99
CA ASN A 44 -29.42 9.81 26.92
C ASN A 44 -28.99 8.38 27.30
N SER A 45 -29.55 7.34 26.68
CA SER A 45 -29.19 5.96 26.99
C SER A 45 -27.77 5.63 26.51
N ARG A 46 -26.87 5.32 27.44
CA ARG A 46 -25.46 4.95 27.18
C ARG A 46 -25.17 3.45 27.17
N SER A 47 -26.18 2.62 27.44
CA SER A 47 -26.06 1.16 27.41
C SER A 47 -27.28 0.52 26.77
N LEU A 48 -27.07 -0.66 26.18
CA LEU A 48 -28.15 -1.47 25.64
C LEU A 48 -29.12 -1.94 26.73
N ASP A 49 -28.62 -2.22 27.93
CA ASP A 49 -29.43 -2.68 29.06
C ASP A 49 -30.39 -1.58 29.55
N HIS A 50 -29.92 -0.33 29.63
CA HIS A 50 -30.80 0.81 29.94
C HIS A 50 -31.84 1.01 28.85
N LEU A 51 -31.46 0.87 27.57
CA LEU A 51 -32.41 0.98 26.46
C LEU A 51 -33.51 -0.10 26.53
N LEU A 52 -33.15 -1.34 26.87
CA LEU A 52 -34.09 -2.45 27.06
C LEU A 52 -35.04 -2.19 28.25
N GLN A 53 -34.54 -1.65 29.35
CA GLN A 53 -35.38 -1.26 30.49
C GLN A 53 -36.38 -0.16 30.13
N ILE A 54 -35.94 0.84 29.36
CA ILE A 54 -36.82 1.92 28.86
C ILE A 54 -37.87 1.35 27.90
N HIS A 55 -37.49 0.44 27.01
CA HIS A 55 -38.42 -0.25 26.12
C HIS A 55 -39.47 -1.06 26.90
N ALA A 56 -39.06 -1.81 27.93
CA ALA A 56 -40.00 -2.53 28.79
C ALA A 56 -40.95 -1.58 29.55
N ALA A 57 -40.48 -0.41 29.98
CA ALA A 57 -41.35 0.62 30.57
C ALA A 57 -42.37 1.17 29.55
N LEU A 58 -41.97 1.41 28.30
CA LEU A 58 -42.88 1.84 27.23
C LEU A 58 -44.00 0.83 26.98
N LEU A 59 -43.67 -0.47 26.95
CA LEU A 59 -44.64 -1.54 26.78
C LEU A 59 -45.63 -1.59 27.96
N ARG A 60 -45.12 -1.56 29.20
CA ARG A 60 -45.97 -1.58 30.42
C ARG A 60 -46.92 -0.39 30.52
N HIS A 61 -46.51 0.78 30.06
CA HIS A 61 -47.35 1.98 30.07
C HIS A 61 -48.26 2.13 28.83
N GLY A 62 -48.28 1.15 27.93
CA GLY A 62 -49.10 1.22 26.72
C GLY A 62 -48.63 2.26 25.69
N LEU A 63 -47.40 2.76 25.82
CA LEU A 63 -46.83 3.82 24.98
C LEU A 63 -46.06 3.29 23.77
N HIS A 64 -46.14 1.99 23.48
CA HIS A 64 -45.39 1.33 22.41
C HIS A 64 -45.82 1.76 20.98
N HIS A 65 -47.06 2.26 20.84
CA HIS A 65 -47.56 2.85 19.58
C HIS A 65 -47.26 4.35 19.44
N HIS A 66 -46.60 4.98 20.42
CA HIS A 66 -46.30 6.40 20.36
C HIS A 66 -45.20 6.71 19.33
N ARG A 67 -45.59 7.28 18.18
CA ARG A 67 -44.75 7.46 16.98
C ARG A 67 -43.34 8.02 17.23
N ILE A 68 -43.22 9.08 18.02
CA ILE A 68 -41.92 9.73 18.31
C ILE A 68 -41.02 8.84 19.18
N LEU A 69 -41.61 8.14 20.16
CA LEU A 69 -40.87 7.27 21.07
C LEU A 69 -40.40 6.02 20.32
N ASN A 70 -41.28 5.44 19.50
CA ASN A 70 -40.97 4.31 18.64
C ASN A 70 -39.83 4.66 17.65
N PHE A 71 -39.87 5.82 16.99
CA PHE A 71 -38.78 6.28 16.10
C PHE A 71 -37.44 6.46 16.84
N LYS A 72 -37.44 7.12 18.01
CA LYS A 72 -36.22 7.28 18.83
C LYS A 72 -35.66 5.93 19.28
N LEU A 73 -36.54 5.01 19.65
CA LEU A 73 -36.18 3.67 20.08
C LEU A 73 -35.60 2.83 18.93
N GLN A 74 -36.22 2.90 17.74
CA GLN A 74 -35.75 2.29 16.50
C GLN A 74 -34.31 2.73 16.20
N ARG A 75 -34.06 4.05 16.15
CA ARG A 75 -32.73 4.62 15.89
C ARG A 75 -31.70 4.22 16.95
N SER A 76 -32.11 4.18 18.22
CA SER A 76 -31.23 3.78 19.32
C SER A 76 -30.83 2.31 19.20
N TYR A 77 -31.76 1.39 18.93
CA TYR A 77 -31.43 -0.03 18.71
C TYR A 77 -30.47 -0.24 17.54
N SER A 78 -30.66 0.51 16.46
CA SER A 78 -29.74 0.47 15.32
C SER A 78 -28.33 0.96 15.69
N SER A 79 -28.22 2.02 16.50
CA SER A 79 -26.91 2.50 16.96
C SER A 79 -26.15 1.47 17.81
N TYR A 80 -26.86 0.56 18.47
CA TYR A 80 -26.31 -0.60 19.19
C TYR A 80 -26.20 -1.87 18.32
N GLY A 81 -26.41 -1.80 17.01
CA GLY A 81 -26.28 -2.93 16.08
C GLY A 81 -27.43 -3.96 16.14
N ARG A 82 -28.54 -3.67 16.83
CA ARG A 82 -29.69 -4.59 16.97
C ARG A 82 -30.70 -4.40 15.83
N LEU A 83 -30.30 -4.73 14.60
CA LEU A 83 -31.11 -4.56 13.39
C LEU A 83 -32.48 -5.26 13.48
N ARG A 84 -32.56 -6.49 13.99
CA ARG A 84 -33.83 -7.22 14.12
C ARG A 84 -34.85 -6.48 15.00
N SER A 85 -34.39 -5.90 16.11
CA SER A 85 -35.24 -5.14 17.03
C SER A 85 -35.68 -3.82 16.39
N SER A 86 -34.80 -3.18 15.61
CA SER A 86 -35.14 -1.99 14.82
C SER A 86 -36.21 -2.26 13.77
N VAL A 87 -36.06 -3.35 12.99
CA VAL A 87 -37.06 -3.79 12.00
C VAL A 87 -38.39 -4.17 12.66
N ALA A 88 -38.36 -4.85 13.81
CA ALA A 88 -39.58 -5.20 14.54
C ALA A 88 -40.38 -3.95 14.97
N LEU A 89 -39.69 -2.92 15.49
CA LEU A 89 -40.32 -1.65 15.86
C LEU A 89 -40.88 -0.91 14.66
N PHE A 90 -40.18 -0.95 13.53
CA PHE A 90 -40.65 -0.41 12.26
C PHE A 90 -41.95 -1.08 11.82
N ASN A 91 -42.02 -2.41 11.86
CA ASN A 91 -43.23 -3.17 11.49
C ASN A 91 -44.42 -2.94 12.42
N CYS A 92 -44.18 -2.52 13.67
CA CYS A 92 -45.25 -2.13 14.61
C CYS A 92 -45.86 -0.75 14.30
N ASN A 93 -45.29 0.01 13.37
CA ASN A 93 -45.79 1.31 12.97
C ASN A 93 -46.75 1.17 11.78
N SER A 94 -48.03 1.49 11.99
CA SER A 94 -49.09 1.36 10.99
C SER A 94 -49.03 2.42 9.87
N ASN A 95 -48.23 3.47 10.01
CA ASN A 95 -48.01 4.47 8.95
C ASN A 95 -46.58 5.05 9.01
N PRO A 96 -45.59 4.33 8.45
CA PRO A 96 -44.18 4.72 8.48
C PRO A 96 -43.95 5.98 7.62
N THR A 97 -43.20 6.94 8.16
CA THR A 97 -42.84 8.16 7.43
C THR A 97 -41.54 8.00 6.66
N VAL A 98 -41.21 8.95 5.78
CA VAL A 98 -39.89 9.06 5.13
C VAL A 98 -38.72 8.96 6.12
N PHE A 99 -38.88 9.47 7.35
CA PHE A 99 -37.83 9.39 8.38
C PHE A 99 -37.65 7.98 8.93
N ASN A 100 -38.74 7.21 9.09
CA ASN A 100 -38.68 5.82 9.55
C ASN A 100 -37.97 4.93 8.51
N TRP A 101 -38.33 5.11 7.22
CA TRP A 101 -37.69 4.41 6.11
C TRP A 101 -36.23 4.82 5.94
N THR A 102 -35.94 6.12 5.98
CA THR A 102 -34.57 6.63 5.86
C THR A 102 -33.68 6.09 6.98
N ALA A 103 -34.17 6.03 8.22
CA ALA A 103 -33.44 5.42 9.32
C ALA A 103 -33.17 3.93 9.03
N LEU A 104 -34.19 3.17 8.62
CA LEU A 104 -34.04 1.76 8.32
C LEU A 104 -33.00 1.49 7.21
N ILE A 105 -33.06 2.26 6.12
CA ILE A 105 -32.12 2.18 4.99
C ILE A 105 -30.71 2.57 5.43
N HIS A 106 -30.56 3.68 6.15
CA HIS A 106 -29.29 4.15 6.68
C HIS A 106 -28.62 3.08 7.56
N ASP A 107 -29.37 2.45 8.45
CA ASP A 107 -28.84 1.50 9.41
C ASP A 107 -28.31 0.23 8.73
N HIS A 108 -29.04 -0.27 7.74
CA HIS A 108 -28.61 -1.44 6.95
C HIS A 108 -27.44 -1.09 6.04
N ALA A 109 -27.43 0.09 5.41
CA ALA A 109 -26.31 0.56 4.60
C ALA A 109 -25.04 0.77 5.45
N HIS A 110 -25.17 1.35 6.65
CA HIS A 110 -24.05 1.58 7.57
C HIS A 110 -23.40 0.29 8.05
N LEU A 111 -24.19 -0.78 8.22
CA LEU A 111 -23.70 -2.10 8.65
C LEU A 111 -23.23 -2.99 7.49
N GLY A 112 -23.15 -2.46 6.26
CA GLY A 112 -22.65 -3.19 5.10
C GLY A 112 -23.69 -4.10 4.43
N VAL A 113 -24.94 -4.09 4.86
CA VAL A 113 -26.02 -4.93 4.32
C VAL A 113 -26.75 -4.20 3.20
N HIS A 114 -25.99 -3.79 2.17
CA HIS A 114 -26.47 -2.89 1.11
C HIS A 114 -27.61 -3.45 0.28
N GLN A 115 -27.64 -4.76 0.04
CA GLN A 115 -28.73 -5.41 -0.69
C GLN A 115 -30.06 -5.25 0.05
N GLN A 116 -30.06 -5.41 1.38
CA GLN A 116 -31.26 -5.22 2.19
C GLN A 116 -31.68 -3.75 2.25
N ALA A 117 -30.72 -2.82 2.31
CA ALA A 117 -30.99 -1.38 2.24
C ALA A 117 -31.67 -0.99 0.91
N LEU A 118 -31.21 -1.56 -0.21
CA LEU A 118 -31.83 -1.40 -1.53
C LEU A 118 -33.26 -1.98 -1.58
N LEU A 119 -33.47 -3.15 -0.98
CA LEU A 119 -34.82 -3.73 -0.89
C LEU A 119 -35.78 -2.82 -0.12
N TYR A 120 -35.35 -2.26 1.01
CA TYR A 120 -36.18 -1.30 1.77
C TYR A 120 -36.44 -0.01 1.00
N PHE A 121 -35.49 0.47 0.21
CA PHE A 121 -35.71 1.62 -0.67
C PHE A 121 -36.75 1.34 -1.76
N VAL A 122 -36.71 0.14 -2.37
CA VAL A 122 -37.72 -0.27 -3.35
C VAL A 122 -39.09 -0.42 -2.67
N GLN A 123 -39.16 -1.01 -1.48
CA GLN A 123 -40.42 -1.12 -0.72
C GLN A 123 -41.00 0.24 -0.34
N MET A 124 -40.17 1.17 0.13
CA MET A 124 -40.57 2.54 0.43
C MET A 124 -41.22 3.23 -0.78
N MET A 125 -40.63 3.06 -1.97
CA MET A 125 -41.23 3.59 -3.21
C MET A 125 -42.52 2.85 -3.61
N GLY A 126 -42.58 1.52 -3.38
CA GLY A 126 -43.77 0.72 -3.61
C GLY A 126 -44.97 1.12 -2.72
N ASP A 127 -44.68 1.59 -1.51
CA ASP A 127 -45.67 2.13 -0.57
C ASP A 127 -46.06 3.59 -0.89
N GLY A 128 -45.55 4.16 -1.98
CA GLY A 128 -45.87 5.52 -2.43
C GLY A 128 -45.20 6.62 -1.61
N ILE A 129 -44.16 6.31 -0.84
CA ILE A 129 -43.44 7.30 -0.02
C ILE A 129 -42.21 7.78 -0.80
N GLU A 130 -42.18 9.07 -1.12
CA GLU A 130 -41.09 9.66 -1.90
C GLU A 130 -39.77 9.76 -1.08
N PRO A 131 -38.64 9.27 -1.62
CA PRO A 131 -37.32 9.44 -1.01
C PRO A 131 -36.85 10.89 -1.01
N ASN A 132 -36.14 11.29 0.05
CA ASN A 132 -35.52 12.60 0.15
C ASN A 132 -33.99 12.52 0.00
N ALA A 133 -33.31 13.67 0.02
CA ALA A 133 -31.86 13.76 -0.10
C ALA A 133 -31.11 12.90 0.95
N PHE A 134 -31.61 12.82 2.18
CA PHE A 134 -31.02 12.00 3.24
C PHE A 134 -31.19 10.51 2.98
N THR A 135 -32.32 10.08 2.41
CA THR A 135 -32.51 8.70 1.94
C THR A 135 -31.45 8.32 0.91
N PHE A 136 -31.24 9.19 -0.10
CA PHE A 136 -30.23 8.99 -1.13
C PHE A 136 -28.80 9.00 -0.58
N SER A 137 -28.44 9.98 0.25
CA SER A 137 -27.12 10.04 0.87
C SER A 137 -26.82 8.78 1.69
N SER A 138 -27.83 8.25 2.39
CA SER A 138 -27.71 7.04 3.20
C SER A 138 -27.50 5.77 2.36
N ILE A 139 -28.27 5.62 1.28
CA ILE A 139 -28.22 4.42 0.44
C ILE A 139 -27.04 4.40 -0.54
N LEU A 140 -26.59 5.58 -0.99
CA LEU A 140 -25.40 5.70 -1.84
C LEU A 140 -24.12 5.35 -1.08
N LYS A 141 -24.13 5.50 0.26
CA LYS A 141 -23.00 5.12 1.11
C LYS A 141 -22.71 3.63 0.95
N SER A 142 -21.52 3.32 0.40
CA SER A 142 -21.09 1.94 0.18
C SER A 142 -21.94 1.11 -0.78
N CYS A 143 -22.69 1.78 -1.65
CA CYS A 143 -23.41 1.13 -2.74
C CYS A 143 -22.47 0.62 -3.84
N PRO A 144 -22.68 -0.58 -4.40
CA PRO A 144 -22.01 -1.04 -5.62
C PRO A 144 -22.28 -0.10 -6.80
N LEU A 145 -21.34 -0.01 -7.74
CA LEU A 145 -21.42 0.92 -8.87
C LEU A 145 -22.71 0.77 -9.69
N GLU A 146 -23.12 -0.47 -9.99
CA GLU A 146 -24.30 -0.74 -10.83
C GLU A 146 -25.60 -0.27 -10.16
N SER A 147 -25.78 -0.59 -8.87
CA SER A 147 -26.89 -0.08 -8.08
C SER A 147 -26.82 1.44 -7.92
N GLY A 148 -25.61 1.98 -7.80
CA GLY A 148 -25.33 3.41 -7.76
C GLY A 148 -25.76 4.17 -9.02
N LYS A 149 -25.49 3.61 -10.21
CA LYS A 149 -25.95 4.15 -11.50
C LYS A 149 -27.48 4.20 -11.57
N ALA A 150 -28.16 3.13 -11.11
CA ALA A 150 -29.62 3.11 -11.05
C ALA A 150 -30.19 4.18 -10.09
N LEU A 151 -29.61 4.29 -8.89
CA LEU A 151 -29.98 5.31 -7.91
C LEU A 151 -29.72 6.73 -8.42
N HIS A 152 -28.64 6.95 -9.18
CA HIS A 152 -28.37 8.23 -9.82
C HIS A 152 -29.51 8.61 -10.78
N CYS A 153 -29.94 7.70 -11.66
CA CYS A 153 -31.06 7.95 -12.55
C CYS A 153 -32.35 8.29 -11.80
N HIS A 154 -32.62 7.62 -10.67
CA HIS A 154 -33.77 7.95 -9.81
C HIS A 154 -33.64 9.34 -9.16
N ALA A 155 -32.45 9.70 -8.68
CA ALA A 155 -32.19 11.04 -8.15
C ALA A 155 -32.42 12.14 -9.21
N VAL A 156 -32.06 11.88 -10.48
CA VAL A 156 -32.36 12.80 -11.59
C VAL A 156 -33.86 12.97 -11.77
N LYS A 157 -34.61 11.86 -11.83
CA LYS A 157 -36.08 11.88 -11.99
C LYS A 157 -36.80 12.65 -10.88
N LEU A 158 -36.28 12.60 -9.65
CA LEU A 158 -36.83 13.29 -8.49
C LEU A 158 -36.29 14.72 -8.30
N GLY A 159 -35.41 15.20 -9.19
CA GLY A 159 -34.82 16.55 -9.09
C GLY A 159 -33.84 16.71 -7.93
N LEU A 160 -33.32 15.62 -7.37
CA LEU A 160 -32.42 15.62 -6.19
C LEU A 160 -30.93 15.64 -6.55
N CYS A 161 -30.56 15.61 -7.83
CA CYS A 161 -29.15 15.63 -8.28
C CYS A 161 -28.40 16.94 -8.00
N SER A 162 -29.12 18.03 -7.69
CA SER A 162 -28.52 19.29 -7.24
C SER A 162 -28.22 19.34 -5.76
N ASP A 163 -28.74 18.39 -4.97
CA ASP A 163 -28.49 18.34 -3.53
C ASP A 163 -27.04 17.96 -3.23
N SER A 164 -26.41 18.70 -2.31
CA SER A 164 -24.99 18.54 -1.97
C SER A 164 -24.66 17.16 -1.37
N TYR A 165 -25.55 16.59 -0.55
CA TYR A 165 -25.35 15.29 0.06
C TYR A 165 -25.51 14.15 -0.94
N VAL A 166 -26.53 14.23 -1.79
CA VAL A 166 -26.74 13.26 -2.87
C VAL A 166 -25.56 13.27 -3.83
N ARG A 167 -25.13 14.46 -4.26
CA ARG A 167 -24.00 14.61 -5.18
C ARG A 167 -22.67 14.15 -4.60
N THR A 168 -22.41 14.43 -3.32
CA THR A 168 -21.23 13.90 -2.60
C THR A 168 -21.24 12.37 -2.59
N GLY A 169 -22.40 11.76 -2.30
CA GLY A 169 -22.56 10.30 -2.34
C GLY A 169 -22.36 9.71 -3.74
N LEU A 170 -22.86 10.38 -4.78
CA LEU A 170 -22.67 9.97 -6.17
C LEU A 170 -21.19 10.03 -6.58
N VAL A 171 -20.48 11.12 -6.24
CA VAL A 171 -19.03 11.23 -6.50
C VAL A 171 -18.30 10.05 -5.87
N ASP A 172 -18.57 9.72 -4.61
CA ASP A 172 -17.96 8.59 -3.92
C ASP A 172 -18.26 7.23 -4.60
N VAL A 173 -19.51 7.01 -5.04
CA VAL A 173 -19.91 5.78 -5.74
C VAL A 173 -19.15 5.62 -7.06
N TYR A 174 -19.13 6.65 -7.91
CA TYR A 174 -18.40 6.59 -9.18
C TYR A 174 -16.88 6.49 -8.96
N ALA A 175 -16.35 7.21 -7.96
CA ALA A 175 -14.94 7.19 -7.59
C ALA A 175 -14.48 5.80 -7.16
N ARG A 176 -15.24 5.14 -6.27
CA ARG A 176 -14.93 3.77 -5.81
C ARG A 176 -15.21 2.71 -6.87
N GLY A 177 -16.14 2.97 -7.78
CA GLY A 177 -16.42 2.12 -8.94
C GLY A 177 -15.40 2.21 -10.07
N GLY A 178 -14.41 3.11 -9.99
CA GLY A 178 -13.38 3.29 -11.03
C GLY A 178 -13.81 4.13 -12.24
N GLU A 179 -14.99 4.75 -12.18
CA GLU A 179 -15.53 5.60 -13.26
C GLU A 179 -15.05 7.04 -13.09
N ILE A 180 -13.73 7.25 -13.29
CA ILE A 180 -13.04 8.53 -13.00
C ILE A 180 -13.71 9.71 -13.73
N VAL A 181 -14.06 9.54 -15.01
CA VAL A 181 -14.66 10.61 -15.82
C VAL A 181 -16.03 11.02 -15.28
N SER A 182 -16.85 10.05 -14.89
CA SER A 182 -18.18 10.31 -14.33
C SER A 182 -18.10 10.97 -12.96
N ALA A 183 -17.19 10.49 -12.10
CA ALA A 183 -16.92 11.09 -10.80
C ALA A 183 -16.43 12.55 -10.94
N ARG A 184 -15.51 12.80 -11.88
CA ARG A 184 -14.97 14.14 -12.15
C ARG A 184 -16.03 15.11 -12.65
N ARG A 185 -16.90 14.68 -13.58
CA ARG A 185 -18.01 15.53 -14.07
C ARG A 185 -18.95 15.96 -12.95
N LEU A 186 -19.31 15.02 -12.06
CA LEU A 186 -20.15 15.33 -10.91
C LEU A 186 -19.44 16.28 -9.95
N PHE A 187 -18.16 16.04 -9.68
CA PHE A 187 -17.33 16.86 -8.81
C PHE A 187 -17.14 18.30 -9.32
N ASP A 188 -16.89 18.48 -10.62
CA ASP A 188 -16.74 19.79 -11.24
C ASP A 188 -18.03 20.60 -11.23
N SER A 189 -19.18 19.94 -11.29
CA SER A 189 -20.49 20.59 -11.21
C SER A 189 -20.89 21.04 -9.79
N MET A 190 -20.10 20.69 -8.76
CA MET A 190 -20.37 21.08 -7.36
C MET A 190 -20.05 22.55 -7.12
N PRO A 191 -21.03 23.38 -6.68
CA PRO A 191 -20.74 24.77 -6.32
C PRO A 191 -19.86 24.87 -5.06
N GLU A 192 -20.08 23.97 -4.10
CA GLU A 192 -19.28 23.83 -2.89
C GLU A 192 -18.83 22.38 -2.74
N ARG A 193 -17.52 22.18 -2.54
CA ARG A 193 -16.91 20.86 -2.41
C ARG A 193 -16.64 20.58 -0.94
N SER A 194 -17.27 19.53 -0.42
CA SER A 194 -17.01 19.05 0.94
C SER A 194 -15.66 18.33 1.02
N LEU A 195 -15.06 18.28 2.22
CA LEU A 195 -13.85 17.48 2.46
C LEU A 195 -14.03 16.00 2.07
N VAL A 196 -15.24 15.47 2.21
CA VAL A 196 -15.60 14.10 1.79
C VAL A 196 -15.49 13.95 0.28
N SER A 197 -16.07 14.89 -0.49
CA SER A 197 -15.99 14.86 -1.96
C SER A 197 -14.54 15.03 -2.47
N LEU A 198 -13.75 15.90 -1.83
CA LEU A 198 -12.33 16.11 -2.12
C LEU A 198 -11.53 14.83 -1.86
N THR A 199 -11.68 14.24 -0.67
CA THR A 199 -11.00 12.99 -0.30
C THR A 199 -11.40 11.83 -1.21
N ALA A 200 -12.67 11.73 -1.62
CA ALA A 200 -13.13 10.71 -2.55
C ALA A 200 -12.44 10.83 -3.92
N MET A 201 -12.32 12.05 -4.45
CA MET A 201 -11.61 12.30 -5.71
C MET A 201 -10.12 12.03 -5.61
N ILE A 202 -9.46 12.49 -4.54
CA ILE A 202 -8.04 12.20 -4.28
C ILE A 202 -7.82 10.68 -4.22
N THR A 203 -8.68 9.95 -3.51
CA THR A 203 -8.61 8.49 -3.41
C THR A 203 -8.81 7.82 -4.77
N CYS A 204 -9.76 8.32 -5.57
CA CYS A 204 -10.02 7.83 -6.91
C CYS A 204 -8.77 7.95 -7.78
N TYR A 205 -8.22 9.16 -7.90
CA TYR A 205 -7.04 9.43 -8.71
C TYR A 205 -5.81 8.66 -8.20
N ALA A 206 -5.58 8.64 -6.89
CA ALA A 206 -4.44 7.94 -6.30
C ALA A 206 -4.49 6.44 -6.56
N LYS A 207 -5.66 5.79 -6.44
CA LYS A 207 -5.82 4.35 -6.70
C LYS A 207 -5.60 3.95 -8.17
N HIS A 208 -5.81 4.87 -9.10
CA HIS A 208 -5.63 4.62 -10.54
C HIS A 208 -4.27 5.14 -11.05
N GLY A 209 -3.37 5.57 -10.17
CA GLY A 209 -2.04 6.05 -10.55
C GLY A 209 -2.01 7.46 -11.13
N GLU A 210 -3.14 8.17 -11.19
CA GLU A 210 -3.27 9.55 -11.65
C GLU A 210 -2.79 10.55 -10.58
N LEU A 211 -1.56 10.36 -10.11
CA LEU A 211 -1.01 11.07 -8.95
C LEU A 211 -0.90 12.58 -9.14
N LYS A 212 -0.81 13.07 -10.38
CA LYS A 212 -0.77 14.52 -10.67
C LYS A 212 -2.12 15.17 -10.38
N GLU A 213 -3.20 14.55 -10.84
CA GLU A 213 -4.56 15.01 -10.59
C GLU A 213 -4.90 14.88 -9.09
N ALA A 214 -4.52 13.75 -8.47
CA ALA A 214 -4.67 13.57 -7.02
C ALA A 214 -3.96 14.68 -6.24
N ARG A 215 -2.74 15.04 -6.66
CA ARG A 215 -1.96 16.11 -6.03
C ARG A 215 -2.58 17.49 -6.23
N ALA A 216 -3.11 17.79 -7.41
CA ALA A 216 -3.78 19.06 -7.67
C ALA A 216 -4.99 19.26 -6.73
N VAL A 217 -5.87 18.25 -6.64
CA VAL A 217 -7.03 18.31 -5.73
C VAL A 217 -6.60 18.39 -4.26
N PHE A 218 -5.53 17.68 -3.89
CA PHE A 218 -4.97 17.76 -2.55
C PHE A 218 -4.43 19.16 -2.22
N ASP A 219 -3.72 19.79 -3.14
CA ASP A 219 -3.18 21.14 -2.94
C ASP A 219 -4.28 22.21 -2.89
N GLU A 220 -5.38 22.04 -3.63
CA GLU A 220 -6.60 22.87 -3.54
C GLU A 220 -7.33 22.76 -2.19
N THR A 221 -7.15 21.65 -1.47
CA THR A 221 -7.84 21.40 -0.20
C THR A 221 -7.26 22.28 0.92
N LEU A 222 -8.04 23.25 1.41
CA LEU A 222 -7.63 24.20 2.46
C LEU A 222 -7.41 23.51 3.82
N GLU A 223 -8.40 22.73 4.27
CA GLU A 223 -8.34 21.97 5.53
C GLU A 223 -8.15 20.49 5.22
N ARG A 224 -6.95 19.97 5.47
CA ARG A 224 -6.59 18.57 5.18
C ARG A 224 -6.61 17.77 6.47
N ASP A 225 -7.52 16.82 6.57
CA ASP A 225 -7.53 15.88 7.68
C ASP A 225 -6.50 14.75 7.48
N VAL A 226 -6.32 13.93 8.51
CA VAL A 226 -5.39 12.79 8.50
C VAL A 226 -5.68 11.83 7.33
N VAL A 227 -6.94 11.71 6.90
CA VAL A 227 -7.33 10.82 5.81
C VAL A 227 -6.81 11.34 4.47
N CYS A 228 -6.95 12.64 4.18
CA CYS A 228 -6.39 13.25 2.97
C CYS A 228 -4.88 13.02 2.86
N TRP A 229 -4.15 13.23 3.96
CA TRP A 229 -2.70 13.00 4.02
C TRP A 229 -2.36 11.53 3.77
N ASN A 230 -3.06 10.62 4.44
CA ASN A 230 -2.82 9.19 4.31
C ASN A 230 -3.02 8.69 2.89
N VAL A 231 -4.09 9.11 2.22
CA VAL A 231 -4.38 8.70 0.83
C VAL A 231 -3.26 9.13 -0.11
N MET A 232 -2.74 10.35 0.04
CA MET A 232 -1.66 10.83 -0.82
C MET A 232 -0.31 10.19 -0.50
N ILE A 233 0.03 10.03 0.80
CA ILE A 233 1.27 9.36 1.21
C ILE A 233 1.27 7.91 0.71
N ASP A 234 0.16 7.20 0.91
CA ASP A 234 -0.03 5.82 0.44
C ASP A 234 0.00 5.73 -1.09
N GLY A 235 -0.70 6.65 -1.78
CA GLY A 235 -0.72 6.72 -3.23
C GLY A 235 0.69 6.87 -3.83
N TYR A 236 1.51 7.78 -3.28
CA TYR A 236 2.90 7.92 -3.69
C TYR A 236 3.74 6.67 -3.40
N ALA A 237 3.59 6.09 -2.20
CA ALA A 237 4.34 4.89 -1.81
C ALA A 237 3.99 3.67 -2.68
N GLN A 238 2.73 3.50 -3.08
CA GLN A 238 2.29 2.36 -3.89
C GLN A 238 2.68 2.47 -5.37
N HIS A 239 2.80 3.68 -5.90
CA HIS A 239 3.10 3.92 -7.32
C HIS A 239 4.57 4.27 -7.58
N GLY A 240 5.49 3.71 -6.78
CA GLY A 240 6.93 3.80 -7.01
C GLY A 240 7.53 5.20 -6.78
N LYS A 241 6.88 6.04 -5.97
CA LYS A 241 7.35 7.39 -5.61
C LYS A 241 7.57 7.53 -4.09
N PRO A 242 8.42 6.69 -3.48
CA PRO A 242 8.59 6.68 -2.03
C PRO A 242 9.24 7.96 -1.49
N ASN A 243 10.10 8.64 -2.27
CA ASN A 243 10.71 9.91 -1.86
C ASN A 243 9.64 10.99 -1.64
N GLU A 244 8.69 11.11 -2.57
CA GLU A 244 7.56 12.04 -2.51
C GLU A 244 6.63 11.72 -1.34
N ALA A 245 6.41 10.43 -1.04
CA ALA A 245 5.67 10.00 0.14
C ALA A 245 6.32 10.50 1.44
N LEU A 246 7.65 10.39 1.57
CA LEU A 246 8.39 10.87 2.73
C LEU A 246 8.42 12.41 2.83
N VAL A 247 8.51 13.12 1.70
CA VAL A 247 8.40 14.58 1.67
C VAL A 247 7.02 15.01 2.18
N LEU A 248 5.96 14.36 1.71
CA LEU A 248 4.60 14.67 2.12
C LEU A 248 4.36 14.35 3.61
N PHE A 249 4.93 13.26 4.11
CA PHE A 249 4.91 12.96 5.54
C PHE A 249 5.60 14.05 6.39
N ARG A 250 6.74 14.60 5.95
CA ARG A 250 7.37 15.74 6.63
C ARG A 250 6.50 16.98 6.59
N GLN A 251 5.79 17.23 5.49
CA GLN A 251 4.82 18.33 5.38
C GLN A 251 3.64 18.14 6.34
N MET A 252 3.11 16.91 6.48
CA MET A 252 2.06 16.56 7.44
C MET A 252 2.49 16.89 8.88
N LEU A 253 3.71 16.49 9.27
CA LEU A 253 4.28 16.81 10.58
C LEU A 253 4.46 18.32 10.78
N GLY A 254 4.97 19.03 9.77
CA GLY A 254 5.14 20.48 9.79
C GLY A 254 3.81 21.25 9.90
N ALA A 255 2.73 20.68 9.37
CA ALA A 255 1.37 21.19 9.50
C ALA A 255 0.72 20.87 10.86
N GLY A 256 1.42 20.18 11.77
CA GLY A 256 0.91 19.81 13.10
C GLY A 256 -0.12 18.67 13.08
N VAL A 257 -0.30 17.99 11.95
CA VAL A 257 -1.24 16.88 11.81
C VAL A 257 -0.60 15.60 12.37
N ARG A 258 -1.25 14.99 13.39
CA ARG A 258 -0.71 13.80 14.06
C ARG A 258 -0.84 12.55 13.18
N PRO A 259 0.26 11.82 12.91
CA PRO A 259 0.21 10.53 12.22
C PRO A 259 -0.60 9.50 13.00
N ASN A 260 -1.32 8.63 12.28
CA ASN A 260 -1.97 7.46 12.84
C ASN A 260 -1.34 6.17 12.30
N GLU A 261 -1.92 5.01 12.66
CA GLU A 261 -1.47 3.68 12.25
C GLU A 261 -1.36 3.54 10.72
N VAL A 262 -2.34 4.07 9.99
CA VAL A 262 -2.35 4.05 8.53
C VAL A 262 -1.20 4.89 7.97
N THR A 263 -0.98 6.09 8.52
CA THR A 263 0.15 6.95 8.13
C THR A 263 1.47 6.21 8.28
N VAL A 264 1.74 5.64 9.46
CA VAL A 264 3.04 5.03 9.73
C VAL A 264 3.29 3.80 8.88
N VAL A 265 2.26 3.01 8.56
CA VAL A 265 2.44 1.86 7.65
C VAL A 265 2.84 2.30 6.25
N SER A 266 2.19 3.32 5.68
CA SER A 266 2.56 3.84 4.35
C SER A 266 3.97 4.43 4.34
N VAL A 267 4.36 5.15 5.40
CA VAL A 267 5.72 5.74 5.52
C VAL A 267 6.78 4.65 5.73
N LEU A 268 6.50 3.61 6.54
CA LEU A 268 7.39 2.47 6.72
C LEU A 268 7.57 1.68 5.41
N SER A 269 6.52 1.56 4.60
CA SER A 269 6.60 0.99 3.25
C SER A 269 7.56 1.80 2.37
N ALA A 270 7.44 3.12 2.35
CA ALA A 270 8.35 4.00 1.61
C ALA A 270 9.81 3.90 2.10
N CYS A 271 10.03 3.84 3.42
CA CYS A 271 11.37 3.61 3.99
C CYS A 271 11.95 2.27 3.53
N GLY A 272 11.15 1.22 3.58
CA GLY A 272 11.51 -0.10 3.07
C GLY A 272 11.88 -0.06 1.59
N GLN A 273 11.13 0.66 0.74
CA GLN A 273 11.46 0.78 -0.69
C GLN A 273 12.78 1.51 -0.94
N LEU A 274 13.07 2.57 -0.19
CA LEU A 274 14.31 3.34 -0.34
C LEU A 274 15.53 2.73 0.37
N GLY A 275 15.30 1.78 1.29
CA GLY A 275 16.34 1.29 2.20
C GLY A 275 16.73 2.32 3.27
N ALA A 276 15.82 3.25 3.61
CA ALA A 276 16.04 4.31 4.60
C ALA A 276 15.87 3.76 6.04
N LEU A 277 16.88 3.04 6.50
CA LEU A 277 16.91 2.36 7.79
C LEU A 277 16.82 3.33 8.97
N GLU A 278 17.57 4.43 8.92
CA GLU A 278 17.64 5.38 10.05
C GLU A 278 16.33 6.14 10.21
N LEU A 279 15.72 6.54 9.10
CA LEU A 279 14.35 7.07 9.13
C LEU A 279 13.34 6.04 9.65
N GLY A 280 13.45 4.77 9.23
CA GLY A 280 12.63 3.68 9.74
C GLY A 280 12.74 3.48 11.25
N ARG A 281 13.96 3.57 11.81
CA ARG A 281 14.22 3.52 13.25
C ARG A 281 13.65 4.72 14.00
N TRP A 282 13.75 5.91 13.40
CA TRP A 282 13.13 7.11 13.94
C TRP A 282 11.60 6.95 14.01
N ILE A 283 10.96 6.44 12.95
CA ILE A 283 9.50 6.19 12.93
C ILE A 283 9.12 5.14 13.98
N HIS A 284 9.89 4.05 14.11
CA HIS A 284 9.64 3.04 15.14
C HIS A 284 9.71 3.64 16.56
N SER A 285 10.66 4.54 16.81
CA SER A 285 10.74 5.28 18.08
C SER A 285 9.58 6.27 18.25
N HIS A 286 9.16 6.92 17.16
CA HIS A 286 8.02 7.83 17.12
C HIS A 286 6.71 7.12 17.47
N ILE A 287 6.47 5.91 16.95
CA ILE A 287 5.31 5.06 17.25
C ILE A 287 5.19 4.85 18.77
N LYS A 288 6.29 4.48 19.43
CA LYS A 288 6.34 4.25 20.89
C LYS A 288 6.11 5.55 21.67
N SER A 289 6.75 6.63 21.24
CA SER A 289 6.72 7.92 21.97
C SER A 289 5.38 8.64 21.88
N ASN A 290 4.60 8.40 20.82
CA ASN A 290 3.33 9.08 20.56
C ASN A 290 2.10 8.21 20.83
N GLY A 291 2.26 7.05 21.45
CA GLY A 291 1.15 6.17 21.83
C GLY A 291 0.39 5.56 20.65
N ILE A 292 1.02 5.44 19.47
CA ILE A 292 0.44 4.72 18.34
C ILE A 292 0.43 3.23 18.69
N GLN A 293 -0.70 2.55 18.55
CA GLN A 293 -0.84 1.17 19.00
C GLN A 293 0.07 0.24 18.19
N MET A 294 0.87 -0.55 18.89
CA MET A 294 1.67 -1.63 18.29
C MET A 294 0.80 -2.87 18.07
N ASN A 295 -0.13 -2.78 17.13
CA ASN A 295 -0.98 -3.92 16.72
C ASN A 295 -0.26 -4.79 15.67
N ALA A 296 -0.89 -5.90 15.27
CA ALA A 296 -0.32 -6.82 14.28
C ALA A 296 -0.04 -6.12 12.93
N TYR A 297 -0.86 -5.13 12.56
CA TYR A 297 -0.72 -4.36 11.33
C TYR A 297 0.56 -3.50 11.32
N VAL A 298 0.76 -2.67 12.36
CA VAL A 298 1.97 -1.83 12.51
C VAL A 298 3.22 -2.70 12.74
N GLY A 299 3.12 -3.73 13.57
CA GLY A 299 4.23 -4.66 13.83
C GLY A 299 4.71 -5.36 12.55
N THR A 300 3.79 -5.82 11.71
CA THR A 300 4.13 -6.44 10.42
C THR A 300 4.80 -5.45 9.47
N ALA A 301 4.31 -4.21 9.39
CA ALA A 301 4.94 -3.17 8.56
C ALA A 301 6.38 -2.87 9.00
N LEU A 302 6.66 -2.87 10.31
CA LEU A 302 8.02 -2.73 10.85
C LEU A 302 8.91 -3.92 10.48
N VAL A 303 8.42 -5.15 10.59
CA VAL A 303 9.15 -6.36 10.17
C VAL A 303 9.54 -6.26 8.68
N VAL A 304 8.60 -5.88 7.83
CA VAL A 304 8.83 -5.69 6.38
C VAL A 304 9.84 -4.58 6.13
N MET A 305 9.69 -3.43 6.79
CA MET A 305 10.59 -2.28 6.65
C MET A 305 12.02 -2.66 7.03
N TYR A 306 12.24 -3.24 8.21
CA TYR A 306 13.57 -3.64 8.67
C TYR A 306 14.21 -4.69 7.76
N SER A 307 13.43 -5.69 7.33
CA SER A 307 13.89 -6.69 6.36
C SER A 307 14.31 -6.03 5.05
N LYS A 308 13.48 -5.14 4.48
CA LYS A 308 13.79 -4.42 3.23
C LYS A 308 14.89 -3.37 3.35
N CYS A 309 15.23 -2.91 4.56
CA CYS A 309 16.37 -2.04 4.83
C CYS A 309 17.67 -2.81 5.15
N GLY A 310 17.63 -4.16 5.09
CA GLY A 310 18.81 -4.99 5.30
C GLY A 310 19.21 -5.19 6.76
N SER A 311 18.30 -4.91 7.71
CA SER A 311 18.49 -5.13 9.15
C SER A 311 17.60 -6.28 9.62
N LEU A 312 17.99 -7.51 9.27
CA LEU A 312 17.21 -8.71 9.57
C LEU A 312 17.11 -8.96 11.08
N GLU A 313 18.14 -8.57 11.83
CA GLU A 313 18.19 -8.70 13.29
C GLU A 313 17.08 -7.86 13.94
N ASP A 314 16.90 -6.61 13.52
CA ASP A 314 15.84 -5.72 14.02
C ASP A 314 14.45 -6.26 13.63
N ALA A 315 14.30 -6.82 12.42
CA ALA A 315 13.06 -7.46 11.98
C ALA A 315 12.67 -8.64 12.88
N ILE A 316 13.64 -9.51 13.24
CA ILE A 316 13.43 -10.64 14.15
C ILE A 316 13.03 -10.15 15.55
N LEU A 317 13.66 -9.09 16.05
CA LEU A 317 13.33 -8.52 17.36
C LEU A 317 11.90 -7.99 17.40
N VAL A 318 11.48 -7.22 16.39
CA VAL A 318 10.11 -6.75 16.27
C VAL A 318 9.15 -7.93 16.20
N PHE A 319 9.40 -8.89 15.30
CA PHE A 319 8.55 -10.06 15.15
C PHE A 319 8.37 -10.81 16.47
N LYS A 320 9.47 -11.10 17.20
CA LYS A 320 9.40 -11.76 18.51
C LYS A 320 8.58 -10.96 19.52
N SER A 321 8.69 -9.64 19.54
CA SER A 321 7.96 -8.75 20.46
C SER A 321 6.46 -8.63 20.19
N MET A 322 5.96 -9.07 19.04
CA MET A 322 4.52 -9.00 18.72
C MET A 322 3.71 -9.98 19.58
N ASN A 323 2.73 -9.48 20.33
CA ASN A 323 1.86 -10.30 21.18
C ASN A 323 0.96 -11.26 20.38
N HIS A 324 0.40 -10.77 19.27
CA HIS A 324 -0.42 -11.56 18.35
C HIS A 324 0.19 -11.49 16.95
N LYS A 325 0.39 -12.65 16.34
CA LYS A 325 0.96 -12.81 14.99
C LYS A 325 -0.08 -13.49 14.12
N ASP A 326 -0.65 -12.74 13.18
CA ASP A 326 -1.51 -13.31 12.16
C ASP A 326 -0.68 -13.94 11.03
N VAL A 327 -1.36 -14.56 10.07
CA VAL A 327 -0.74 -15.17 8.88
C VAL A 327 0.15 -14.17 8.12
N VAL A 328 -0.21 -12.89 8.10
CA VAL A 328 0.53 -11.85 7.37
C VAL A 328 1.87 -11.55 8.05
N ALA A 329 1.89 -11.49 9.39
CA ALA A 329 3.11 -11.33 10.16
C ALA A 329 4.09 -12.50 9.93
N TRP A 330 3.59 -13.74 9.98
CA TRP A 330 4.39 -14.95 9.71
C TRP A 330 4.96 -14.94 8.29
N ASN A 331 4.11 -14.67 7.30
CA ASN A 331 4.52 -14.59 5.89
C ASN A 331 5.60 -13.52 5.68
N SER A 332 5.47 -12.36 6.35
CA SER A 332 6.45 -11.27 6.25
C SER A 332 7.81 -11.66 6.81
N MET A 333 7.86 -12.41 7.92
CA MET A 333 9.13 -12.89 8.49
C MET A 333 9.76 -14.00 7.63
N ILE A 334 8.95 -14.94 7.11
CA ILE A 334 9.42 -16.00 6.19
C ILE A 334 10.01 -15.36 4.93
N LEU A 335 9.32 -14.38 4.34
CA LEU A 335 9.80 -13.64 3.17
C LEU A 335 11.06 -12.84 3.50
N GLY A 336 11.14 -12.22 4.68
CA GLY A 336 12.34 -11.55 5.17
C GLY A 336 13.56 -12.47 5.20
N PHE A 337 13.40 -13.70 5.70
CA PHE A 337 14.48 -14.70 5.62
C PHE A 337 14.80 -15.12 4.17
N ALA A 338 13.78 -15.29 3.33
CA ALA A 338 13.93 -15.69 1.93
C ALA A 338 14.76 -14.68 1.11
N ILE A 339 14.43 -13.38 1.19
CA ILE A 339 15.16 -12.33 0.47
C ILE A 339 16.59 -12.15 0.98
N HIS A 340 16.88 -12.55 2.22
CA HIS A 340 18.23 -12.57 2.79
C HIS A 340 19.01 -13.87 2.50
N GLY A 341 18.41 -14.84 1.80
CA GLY A 341 19.04 -16.13 1.50
C GLY A 341 19.15 -17.08 2.69
N SER A 342 18.43 -16.81 3.79
CA SER A 342 18.41 -17.64 5.00
C SER A 342 17.31 -18.70 4.94
N SER A 343 17.36 -19.60 3.94
CA SER A 343 16.29 -20.57 3.68
C SER A 343 15.99 -21.48 4.87
N GLN A 344 17.00 -21.94 5.61
CA GLN A 344 16.81 -22.75 6.81
C GLN A 344 15.96 -22.03 7.88
N CYS A 345 16.20 -20.73 8.10
CA CYS A 345 15.40 -19.92 9.01
C CYS A 345 13.97 -19.71 8.48
N ALA A 346 13.81 -19.53 7.16
CA ALA A 346 12.49 -19.42 6.53
C ALA A 346 11.66 -20.70 6.72
N LEU A 347 12.25 -21.86 6.42
CA LEU A 347 11.62 -23.18 6.60
C LEU A 347 11.31 -23.46 8.08
N GLY A 348 12.24 -23.17 8.98
CA GLY A 348 12.02 -23.31 10.43
C GLY A 348 10.89 -22.41 10.95
N THR A 349 10.77 -21.20 10.41
CA THR A 349 9.68 -20.26 10.73
C THR A 349 8.34 -20.78 10.22
N PHE A 350 8.28 -21.36 9.01
CA PHE A 350 7.09 -22.03 8.49
C PHE A 350 6.67 -23.24 9.35
N SER A 351 7.63 -24.07 9.76
CA SER A 351 7.34 -25.18 10.68
C SER A 351 6.81 -24.69 12.03
N ALA A 352 7.33 -23.57 12.55
CA ALA A 352 6.81 -22.95 13.78
C ALA A 352 5.38 -22.43 13.61
N MET A 353 5.09 -21.75 12.49
CA MET A 353 3.74 -21.30 12.13
C MET A 353 2.74 -22.46 12.12
N CYS A 354 3.09 -23.57 11.47
CA CYS A 354 2.25 -24.77 11.41
C CYS A 354 2.03 -25.40 12.80
N ARG A 355 3.08 -25.51 13.63
CA ARG A 355 2.98 -26.07 14.98
C ARG A 355 2.09 -25.26 15.91
N LEU A 356 2.01 -23.94 15.70
CA LEU A 356 1.14 -23.05 16.46
C LEU A 356 -0.31 -23.01 15.93
N GLY A 357 -0.64 -23.84 14.93
CA GLY A 357 -1.99 -23.93 14.38
C GLY A 357 -2.37 -22.76 13.45
N VAL A 358 -1.40 -21.95 13.00
CA VAL A 358 -1.65 -20.88 12.03
C VAL A 358 -1.62 -21.50 10.64
N ASN A 359 -2.76 -21.47 9.94
CA ASN A 359 -2.90 -22.07 8.61
C ASN A 359 -2.13 -21.27 7.55
N PRO A 360 -1.22 -21.92 6.78
CA PRO A 360 -0.62 -21.35 5.59
C PRO A 360 -1.65 -20.95 4.54
N ASN A 361 -1.36 -19.87 3.81
CA ASN A 361 -2.11 -19.45 2.63
C ASN A 361 -1.20 -19.40 1.40
N ASP A 362 -1.75 -18.95 0.27
CA ASP A 362 -1.03 -18.75 -0.99
C ASP A 362 0.23 -17.89 -0.80
N ILE A 363 0.12 -16.77 -0.08
CA ILE A 363 1.25 -15.89 0.20
C ILE A 363 2.36 -16.58 1.02
N THR A 364 1.99 -17.51 1.91
CA THR A 364 2.97 -18.32 2.66
C THR A 364 3.82 -19.17 1.73
N PHE A 365 3.20 -19.82 0.75
CA PHE A 365 3.90 -20.69 -0.20
C PHE A 365 4.75 -19.90 -1.18
N ILE A 366 4.34 -18.70 -1.61
CA ILE A 366 5.20 -17.80 -2.38
C ILE A 366 6.50 -17.50 -1.62
N ALA A 367 6.40 -17.18 -0.32
CA ALA A 367 7.57 -16.87 0.50
C ALA A 367 8.52 -18.06 0.66
N ILE A 368 7.98 -19.29 0.82
CA ILE A 368 8.77 -20.51 0.94
C ILE A 368 9.43 -20.91 -0.38
N LEU A 369 8.69 -20.87 -1.49
CA LEU A 369 9.24 -21.15 -2.82
C LEU A 369 10.31 -20.12 -3.21
N THR A 370 10.14 -18.85 -2.82
CA THR A 370 11.18 -17.83 -2.96
C THR A 370 12.44 -18.20 -2.16
N ALA A 371 12.28 -18.70 -0.93
CA ALA A 371 13.41 -19.15 -0.11
C ALA A 371 14.15 -20.31 -0.78
N CYS A 372 13.42 -21.31 -1.30
CA CYS A 372 14.00 -22.42 -2.06
C CYS A 372 14.74 -21.91 -3.30
N SER A 373 14.14 -20.99 -4.06
CA SER A 373 14.73 -20.40 -5.27
C SER A 373 16.03 -19.65 -5.01
N HIS A 374 16.19 -19.02 -3.85
CA HIS A 374 17.38 -18.24 -3.51
C HIS A 374 18.56 -19.09 -3.03
N THR A 375 18.30 -20.35 -2.67
CA THR A 375 19.32 -21.30 -2.19
C THR A 375 19.42 -22.58 -3.02
N GLY A 376 18.64 -22.70 -4.11
CA GLY A 376 18.70 -23.82 -5.05
C GLY A 376 18.13 -25.14 -4.51
N LEU A 377 17.15 -25.08 -3.60
CA LEU A 377 16.52 -26.27 -3.01
C LEU A 377 15.43 -26.82 -3.92
N ILE A 378 15.80 -27.49 -5.02
CA ILE A 378 14.86 -27.98 -6.05
C ILE A 378 13.86 -28.97 -5.47
N LYS A 379 14.36 -29.97 -4.72
CA LYS A 379 13.53 -31.05 -4.15
C LYS A 379 12.50 -30.47 -3.18
N GLU A 380 12.96 -29.67 -2.22
CA GLU A 380 12.10 -29.02 -1.24
C GLU A 380 11.11 -28.07 -1.93
N GLY A 381 11.52 -27.38 -3.00
CA GLY A 381 10.64 -26.56 -3.82
C GLY A 381 9.44 -27.35 -4.37
N TRP A 382 9.71 -28.52 -4.98
CA TRP A 382 8.65 -29.42 -5.44
C TRP A 382 7.81 -29.99 -4.30
N ASP A 383 8.44 -30.40 -3.20
CA ASP A 383 7.73 -30.91 -2.02
C ASP A 383 6.74 -29.87 -1.48
N PHE A 384 7.13 -28.60 -1.38
CA PHE A 384 6.24 -27.52 -0.95
C PHE A 384 5.18 -27.15 -1.98
N PHE A 385 5.53 -27.16 -3.28
CA PHE A 385 4.56 -26.89 -4.34
C PHE A 385 3.45 -27.94 -4.38
N ASN A 386 3.79 -29.22 -4.18
CA ASN A 386 2.82 -30.31 -4.08
C ASN A 386 2.06 -30.28 -2.74
N LEU A 387 2.74 -30.00 -1.62
CA LEU A 387 2.10 -29.85 -0.31
C LEU A 387 0.99 -28.78 -0.33
N MET A 388 1.22 -27.66 -1.02
CA MET A 388 0.25 -26.60 -1.22
C MET A 388 -1.03 -27.12 -1.91
N LYS A 389 -0.89 -27.91 -2.97
CA LYS A 389 -2.00 -28.48 -3.75
C LYS A 389 -2.72 -29.59 -2.99
N ASP A 390 -1.96 -30.54 -2.45
CA ASP A 390 -2.49 -31.81 -1.96
C ASP A 390 -3.07 -31.70 -0.55
N LYS A 391 -2.33 -31.05 0.36
CA LYS A 391 -2.72 -30.92 1.77
C LYS A 391 -3.57 -29.68 2.01
N TYR A 392 -3.15 -28.53 1.48
CA TYR A 392 -3.82 -27.25 1.74
C TYR A 392 -4.89 -26.88 0.72
N ARG A 393 -5.00 -27.64 -0.39
CA ARG A 393 -6.00 -27.41 -1.46
C ARG A 393 -5.93 -25.98 -2.03
N ILE A 394 -4.75 -25.39 -2.03
CA ILE A 394 -4.50 -24.06 -2.60
C ILE A 394 -4.16 -24.24 -4.08
N GLN A 395 -4.94 -23.60 -4.95
CA GLN A 395 -4.67 -23.62 -6.39
C GLN A 395 -3.43 -22.77 -6.71
N PRO A 396 -2.48 -23.28 -7.52
CA PRO A 396 -1.32 -22.51 -7.92
C PRO A 396 -1.69 -21.27 -8.75
N LYS A 397 -1.36 -20.10 -8.20
CA LYS A 397 -1.38 -18.81 -8.91
C LYS A 397 -0.08 -18.54 -9.69
N ILE A 398 -0.11 -17.52 -10.55
CA ILE A 398 1.02 -17.09 -11.41
C ILE A 398 2.30 -16.88 -10.61
N GLU A 399 2.20 -16.36 -9.39
CA GLU A 399 3.35 -16.08 -8.52
C GLU A 399 4.04 -17.36 -8.02
N HIS A 400 3.28 -18.45 -7.79
CA HIS A 400 3.85 -19.72 -7.37
C HIS A 400 4.63 -20.37 -8.53
N TYR A 401 4.04 -20.37 -9.73
CA TYR A 401 4.72 -20.83 -10.93
C TYR A 401 5.97 -19.99 -11.21
N GLY A 402 5.89 -18.66 -11.08
CA GLY A 402 7.04 -17.77 -11.20
C GLY A 402 8.17 -18.13 -10.24
N CYS A 403 7.87 -18.48 -8.99
CA CYS A 403 8.89 -18.93 -8.02
C CYS A 403 9.53 -20.27 -8.44
N MET A 404 8.73 -21.24 -8.90
CA MET A 404 9.21 -22.54 -9.37
C MET A 404 10.06 -22.42 -10.63
N VAL A 405 9.60 -21.66 -11.62
CA VAL A 405 10.36 -21.37 -12.85
C VAL A 405 11.67 -20.69 -12.50
N ASN A 406 11.68 -19.71 -11.58
CA ASN A 406 12.91 -19.06 -11.13
C ASN A 406 13.88 -20.02 -10.41
N LEU A 407 13.36 -20.94 -9.58
CA LEU A 407 14.15 -21.99 -8.93
C LEU A 407 14.81 -22.93 -9.95
N LEU A 408 14.03 -23.50 -10.86
CA LEU A 408 14.52 -24.44 -11.90
C LEU A 408 15.49 -23.73 -12.86
N SER A 409 15.14 -22.50 -13.25
CA SER A 409 15.97 -21.63 -14.09
C SER A 409 17.36 -21.38 -13.48
N ARG A 410 17.43 -21.05 -12.19
CA ARG A 410 18.72 -20.83 -11.50
C ARG A 410 19.51 -22.12 -11.32
N ALA A 411 18.83 -23.25 -11.16
CA ALA A 411 19.47 -24.55 -11.07
C ALA A 411 20.00 -25.09 -12.41
N GLY A 412 19.59 -24.52 -13.55
CA GLY A 412 19.96 -24.99 -14.89
C GLY A 412 19.03 -26.05 -15.47
N SER A 413 17.96 -26.42 -14.76
CA SER A 413 16.90 -27.33 -15.23
C SER A 413 15.92 -26.60 -16.18
N LEU A 414 16.44 -26.05 -17.28
CA LEU A 414 15.66 -25.22 -18.21
C LEU A 414 14.55 -25.99 -18.93
N GLU A 415 14.77 -27.25 -19.27
CA GLU A 415 13.75 -28.08 -19.91
C GLU A 415 12.58 -28.36 -18.95
N GLU A 416 12.87 -28.67 -17.68
CA GLU A 416 11.84 -28.84 -16.65
C GLU A 416 11.07 -27.53 -16.42
N ALA A 417 11.78 -26.39 -16.41
CA ALA A 417 11.16 -25.08 -16.29
C ALA A 417 10.24 -24.77 -17.48
N TYR A 418 10.67 -25.08 -18.70
CA TYR A 418 9.88 -24.88 -19.92
C TYR A 418 8.64 -25.79 -19.94
N GLN A 419 8.81 -27.05 -19.56
CA GLN A 419 7.69 -28.00 -19.46
C GLN A 419 6.67 -27.55 -18.41
N LEU A 420 7.13 -27.10 -17.23
CA LEU A 420 6.26 -26.56 -16.19
C LEU A 420 5.42 -25.38 -16.73
N VAL A 421 6.00 -24.49 -17.53
CA VAL A 421 5.28 -23.35 -18.13
C VAL A 421 4.22 -23.82 -19.12
N LYS A 422 4.51 -24.86 -19.92
CA LYS A 422 3.55 -25.44 -20.87
C LYS A 422 2.39 -26.15 -20.18
N GLU A 423 2.63 -26.77 -19.03
CA GLU A 423 1.63 -27.53 -18.26
C GLU A 423 0.80 -26.67 -17.30
N MET A 424 1.03 -25.35 -17.26
CA MET A 424 0.28 -24.45 -16.37
C MET A 424 -1.22 -24.50 -16.66
N GLU A 425 -2.02 -24.62 -15.59
CA GLU A 425 -3.49 -24.56 -15.66
C GLU A 425 -4.01 -23.13 -15.94
N ILE A 426 -3.12 -22.13 -15.84
CA ILE A 426 -3.38 -20.70 -16.02
C ILE A 426 -2.47 -20.18 -17.14
N GLN A 427 -2.95 -19.21 -17.92
CA GLN A 427 -2.12 -18.57 -18.95
C GLN A 427 -0.87 -17.93 -18.33
N PRO A 428 0.34 -18.29 -18.78
CA PRO A 428 1.57 -17.69 -18.28
C PRO A 428 1.66 -16.22 -18.69
N ASP A 429 2.14 -15.37 -17.78
CA ASP A 429 2.34 -13.95 -18.02
C ASP A 429 3.72 -13.66 -18.64
N ALA A 430 3.91 -12.41 -19.06
CA ALA A 430 5.17 -11.97 -19.65
C ALA A 430 6.37 -12.06 -18.67
N VAL A 431 6.12 -12.10 -17.36
CA VAL A 431 7.16 -12.15 -16.32
C VAL A 431 7.73 -13.56 -16.19
N ILE A 432 6.89 -14.60 -16.21
CA ILE A 432 7.33 -16.00 -16.19
C ILE A 432 8.18 -16.29 -17.42
N TRP A 433 7.69 -15.94 -18.62
CA TRP A 433 8.44 -16.11 -19.84
C TRP A 433 9.74 -15.30 -19.86
N GLY A 434 9.71 -14.07 -19.37
CA GLY A 434 10.91 -13.24 -19.23
C GLY A 434 11.94 -13.84 -18.25
N THR A 435 11.49 -14.51 -17.20
CA THR A 435 12.35 -15.22 -16.24
C THR A 435 13.07 -16.38 -16.93
N LEU A 436 12.33 -17.20 -17.68
CA LEU A 436 12.88 -18.32 -18.43
C LEU A 436 13.84 -17.85 -19.53
N LEU A 437 13.47 -16.80 -20.29
CA LEU A 437 14.32 -16.19 -21.32
C LEU A 437 15.63 -15.65 -20.73
N GLY A 438 15.56 -15.00 -19.56
CA GLY A 438 16.74 -14.54 -18.84
C GLY A 438 17.65 -15.69 -18.37
N ALA A 439 17.07 -16.85 -18.08
CA ALA A 439 17.79 -18.05 -17.69
C ALA A 439 18.45 -18.77 -18.88
N CYS A 440 17.81 -18.78 -20.05
CA CYS A 440 18.43 -19.25 -21.29
C CYS A 440 19.72 -18.49 -21.60
N ARG A 441 19.76 -17.18 -21.34
CA ARG A 441 20.99 -16.38 -21.43
C ARG A 441 22.05 -16.84 -20.42
N LEU A 442 21.66 -17.08 -19.17
CA LEU A 442 22.58 -17.47 -18.11
C LEU A 442 23.24 -18.84 -18.37
N HIS A 443 22.51 -19.77 -19.00
CA HIS A 443 23.00 -21.12 -19.32
C HIS A 443 23.35 -21.32 -20.80
N ALA A 444 23.49 -20.24 -21.57
CA ALA A 444 23.85 -20.24 -23.00
C ALA A 444 22.99 -21.16 -23.90
N LYS A 445 21.67 -21.23 -23.65
CA LYS A 445 20.70 -21.98 -24.47
C LYS A 445 20.00 -21.07 -25.48
N THR A 446 20.69 -20.76 -26.57
CA THR A 446 20.22 -19.82 -27.62
C THR A 446 18.95 -20.28 -28.34
N ALA A 447 18.87 -21.56 -28.73
CA ALA A 447 17.71 -22.09 -29.46
C ALA A 447 16.39 -21.95 -28.68
N LEU A 448 16.40 -22.29 -27.39
CA LEU A 448 15.21 -22.14 -26.53
C LEU A 448 14.86 -20.66 -26.31
N ALA A 449 15.86 -19.77 -26.27
CA ALA A 449 15.64 -18.33 -26.15
C ALA A 449 14.93 -17.75 -27.38
N GLU A 450 15.30 -18.19 -28.58
CA GLU A 450 14.65 -17.80 -29.83
C GLU A 450 13.20 -18.29 -29.90
N GLU A 451 12.95 -19.56 -29.54
CA GLU A 451 11.59 -20.12 -29.49
C GLU A 451 10.68 -19.33 -28.53
N ILE A 452 11.16 -19.00 -27.33
CA ILE A 452 10.41 -18.19 -26.36
C ILE A 452 10.17 -16.78 -26.89
N ALA A 453 11.17 -16.18 -27.56
CA ALA A 453 11.06 -14.83 -28.08
C ALA A 453 10.04 -14.72 -29.23
N GLU A 454 10.07 -15.66 -30.17
CA GLU A 454 9.08 -15.73 -31.26
C GLU A 454 7.67 -15.93 -30.71
N PHE A 455 7.50 -16.79 -29.71
CA PHE A 455 6.22 -16.97 -29.02
C PHE A 455 5.71 -15.67 -28.38
N LEU A 456 6.57 -14.96 -27.64
CA LEU A 456 6.19 -13.71 -26.94
C LEU A 456 5.80 -12.59 -27.91
N VAL A 457 6.56 -12.43 -29.00
CA VAL A 457 6.27 -11.42 -30.02
C VAL A 457 5.00 -11.80 -30.80
N GLY A 458 4.85 -13.07 -31.18
CA GLY A 458 3.69 -13.54 -31.93
C GLY A 458 2.37 -13.49 -31.17
N LYS A 459 2.41 -13.45 -29.83
CA LYS A 459 1.23 -13.34 -28.95
C LYS A 459 0.99 -11.94 -28.39
N ASP A 460 1.77 -10.95 -28.80
CA ASP A 460 1.73 -9.58 -28.26
C ASP A 460 1.90 -9.54 -26.72
N LEU A 461 2.71 -10.47 -26.18
CA LEU A 461 3.03 -10.58 -24.75
C LEU A 461 4.39 -9.95 -24.41
N ALA A 462 5.09 -9.38 -25.38
CA ALA A 462 6.42 -8.83 -25.19
C ALA A 462 6.38 -7.49 -24.44
N ASN A 463 7.12 -7.41 -23.33
CA ASN A 463 7.28 -6.17 -22.56
C ASN A 463 8.69 -5.57 -22.73
N CYS A 464 8.95 -4.41 -22.10
CA CYS A 464 10.27 -3.76 -22.12
C CYS A 464 11.41 -4.69 -21.69
N GLY A 465 11.17 -5.51 -20.67
CA GLY A 465 12.13 -6.48 -20.15
C GLY A 465 12.43 -7.57 -21.18
N THR A 466 11.40 -8.11 -21.83
CA THR A 466 11.52 -9.11 -22.90
C THR A 466 12.41 -8.64 -24.04
N TYR A 467 12.12 -7.45 -24.60
CA TYR A 467 12.95 -6.91 -25.69
C TYR A 467 14.38 -6.63 -25.25
N THR A 468 14.58 -6.13 -24.02
CA THR A 468 15.93 -5.89 -23.50
C THR A 468 16.69 -7.21 -23.33
N LEU A 469 16.04 -8.27 -22.83
CA LEU A 469 16.65 -9.59 -22.69
C LEU A 469 16.99 -10.21 -24.05
N LEU A 470 16.09 -10.10 -25.03
CA LEU A 470 16.32 -10.59 -26.38
C LEU A 470 17.48 -9.87 -27.07
N SER A 471 17.51 -8.53 -27.00
CA SER A 471 18.64 -7.74 -27.49
C SER A 471 19.94 -8.14 -26.79
N ASN A 472 19.89 -8.48 -25.51
CA ASN A 472 21.05 -8.91 -24.75
C ASN A 472 21.54 -10.31 -25.16
N ILE A 473 20.63 -11.22 -25.49
CA ILE A 473 20.94 -12.57 -25.99
C ILE A 473 21.62 -12.48 -27.36
N TYR A 474 21.04 -11.74 -28.31
CA TYR A 474 21.65 -11.56 -29.63
C TYR A 474 23.04 -10.91 -29.54
N ALA A 475 23.20 -9.88 -28.69
CA ALA A 475 24.49 -9.26 -28.44
C ALA A 475 25.52 -10.25 -27.89
N ALA A 476 25.13 -11.13 -26.96
CA ALA A 476 26.01 -12.15 -26.40
C ALA A 476 26.41 -13.23 -27.43
N SER A 477 25.57 -13.48 -28.42
CA SER A 477 25.85 -14.41 -29.54
C SER A 477 26.57 -13.74 -30.72
N GLY A 478 26.85 -12.44 -30.65
CA GLY A 478 27.49 -11.67 -31.73
C GLY A 478 26.57 -11.33 -32.90
N ASP A 479 25.26 -11.56 -32.78
CA ASP A 479 24.27 -11.23 -33.81
C ASP A 479 23.82 -9.77 -33.69
N TRP A 480 24.59 -8.87 -34.31
CA TRP A 480 24.30 -7.43 -34.29
C TRP A 480 23.09 -7.03 -35.15
N ASP A 481 22.75 -7.83 -36.16
CA ASP A 481 21.56 -7.61 -36.99
C ASP A 481 20.28 -7.89 -36.18
N GLY A 482 20.27 -8.98 -35.40
CA GLY A 482 19.22 -9.27 -34.43
C GLY A 482 19.06 -8.17 -33.39
N VAL A 483 20.18 -7.63 -32.85
CA VAL A 483 20.16 -6.47 -31.93
C VAL A 483 19.52 -5.24 -32.58
N ALA A 484 19.89 -4.92 -33.83
CA ALA A 484 19.34 -3.78 -34.56
C ALA A 484 17.83 -3.93 -34.81
N LYS A 485 17.38 -5.13 -35.17
CA LYS A 485 15.95 -5.46 -35.36
C LYS A 485 15.16 -5.26 -34.06
N VAL A 486 15.64 -5.79 -32.94
CA VAL A 486 14.99 -5.65 -31.63
C VAL A 486 14.93 -4.17 -31.18
N ARG A 487 16.03 -3.41 -31.36
CA ARG A 487 16.04 -1.97 -31.03
C ARG A 487 15.05 -1.16 -31.86
N THR A 488 14.83 -1.56 -33.12
CA THR A 488 13.84 -0.93 -33.99
C THR A 488 12.41 -1.21 -33.50
N LEU A 489 12.13 -2.47 -33.14
CA LEU A 489 10.85 -2.86 -32.52
C LEU A 489 10.58 -2.12 -31.21
N MET A 490 11.60 -1.95 -30.35
CA MET A 490 11.46 -1.20 -29.11
C MET A 490 11.07 0.27 -29.35
N LYS A 491 11.65 0.91 -30.38
CA LYS A 491 11.33 2.29 -30.74
C LYS A 491 9.89 2.42 -31.28
N SER A 492 9.46 1.51 -32.16
CA SER A 492 8.11 1.53 -32.72
C SER A 492 7.03 1.26 -31.68
N SER A 493 7.34 0.46 -30.65
CA SER A 493 6.40 0.12 -29.58
C SER A 493 6.43 1.09 -28.38
N GLY A 494 7.15 2.22 -28.48
CA GLY A 494 7.20 3.24 -27.42
C GLY A 494 7.82 2.79 -26.09
N VAL A 495 8.64 1.74 -26.13
CA VAL A 495 9.19 1.09 -24.93
C VAL A 495 10.31 1.94 -24.32
N ILE A 496 10.12 2.40 -23.07
CA ILE A 496 11.13 3.18 -22.33
C ILE A 496 11.96 2.24 -21.44
N LYS A 497 13.28 2.20 -21.66
CA LYS A 497 14.22 1.44 -20.81
C LYS A 497 14.36 2.10 -19.44
N GLU A 498 14.08 1.33 -18.39
CA GLU A 498 14.35 1.75 -17.01
C GLU A 498 15.86 1.92 -16.79
N LYS A 499 16.26 3.06 -16.21
CA LYS A 499 17.68 3.34 -15.91
C LYS A 499 18.09 2.63 -14.63
N GLY A 500 19.29 2.05 -14.62
CA GLY A 500 19.89 1.51 -13.39
C GLY A 500 20.25 2.65 -12.45
N CYS A 501 19.76 2.58 -11.22
CA CYS A 501 20.00 3.53 -10.14
C CYS A 501 20.36 2.77 -8.86
N SER A 502 21.41 3.23 -8.18
CA SER A 502 21.80 2.76 -6.86
C SER A 502 21.62 3.88 -5.84
N SER A 503 20.98 3.56 -4.71
CA SER A 503 20.77 4.49 -3.61
C SER A 503 21.49 4.03 -2.34
N ILE A 504 21.90 4.99 -1.52
CA ILE A 504 22.57 4.80 -0.23
C ILE A 504 22.09 5.85 0.76
N GLU A 505 21.79 5.44 1.99
CA GLU A 505 21.44 6.36 3.09
C GLU A 505 22.70 6.74 3.87
N VAL A 506 22.98 8.05 3.95
CA VAL A 506 24.04 8.63 4.80
C VAL A 506 23.49 9.89 5.48
N ASN A 507 23.72 10.02 6.79
CA ASN A 507 23.27 11.19 7.57
C ASN A 507 21.77 11.51 7.40
N ASN A 508 20.91 10.49 7.45
CA ASN A 508 19.45 10.59 7.28
C ASN A 508 18.98 11.17 5.93
N ARG A 509 19.82 11.07 4.90
CA ARG A 509 19.50 11.43 3.52
C ARG A 509 19.79 10.27 2.60
N VAL A 510 18.86 10.00 1.68
CA VAL A 510 19.05 9.02 0.62
C VAL A 510 19.72 9.74 -0.55
N HIS A 511 20.86 9.21 -1.00
CA HIS A 511 21.62 9.69 -2.13
C HIS A 511 21.48 8.68 -3.27
N GLU A 512 21.12 9.15 -4.46
CA GLU A 512 20.90 8.33 -5.64
C GLU A 512 21.98 8.58 -6.70
N PHE A 513 22.45 7.51 -7.32
CA PHE A 513 23.48 7.54 -8.35
C PHE A 513 23.02 6.75 -9.56
N VAL A 514 23.18 7.36 -10.73
CA VAL A 514 23.11 6.66 -12.03
C VAL A 514 24.52 6.43 -12.57
N ALA A 515 24.67 5.54 -13.55
CA ALA A 515 25.98 5.30 -14.15
C ALA A 515 26.57 6.61 -14.72
N GLY A 516 27.81 6.92 -14.35
CA GLY A 516 28.50 8.16 -14.75
C GLY A 516 27.96 9.45 -14.13
N ASP A 517 27.20 9.41 -13.04
CA ASP A 517 26.60 10.61 -12.44
C ASP A 517 27.64 11.57 -11.85
N LYS A 518 27.58 12.83 -12.30
CA LYS A 518 28.42 13.94 -11.81
C LYS A 518 27.63 15.05 -11.10
N ARG A 519 26.32 14.87 -10.89
CA ARG A 519 25.43 15.89 -10.30
C ARG A 519 25.59 16.03 -8.78
N HIS A 520 26.16 15.01 -8.12
CA HIS A 520 26.31 15.01 -6.67
C HIS A 520 27.31 16.10 -6.21
N PRO A 521 27.05 16.87 -5.14
CA PRO A 521 27.95 17.93 -4.67
C PRO A 521 29.38 17.46 -4.37
N LYS A 522 29.52 16.20 -3.90
CA LYS A 522 30.81 15.54 -3.65
C LYS A 522 31.36 14.75 -4.85
N SER A 523 30.93 15.03 -6.08
CA SER A 523 31.31 14.23 -7.26
C SER A 523 32.85 14.10 -7.38
N ARG A 524 33.61 15.17 -7.18
CA ARG A 524 35.08 15.11 -7.23
C ARG A 524 35.67 14.09 -6.24
N GLU A 525 35.24 14.09 -4.98
CA GLU A 525 35.72 13.15 -3.95
C GLU A 525 35.33 11.70 -4.30
N ILE A 526 34.12 11.50 -4.85
CA ILE A 526 33.63 10.17 -5.25
C ILE A 526 34.49 9.58 -6.37
N TYR A 527 34.82 10.39 -7.39
CA TYR A 527 35.63 9.92 -8.51
C TYR A 527 37.09 9.65 -8.11
N LEU A 528 37.65 10.44 -7.18
CA LEU A 528 38.97 10.12 -6.59
C LEU A 528 38.96 8.78 -5.85
N MET A 529 37.90 8.52 -5.08
CA MET A 529 37.74 7.21 -4.41
C MET A 529 37.54 6.06 -5.42
N LEU A 530 36.88 6.31 -6.56
CA LEU A 530 36.80 5.30 -7.63
C LEU A 530 38.17 4.98 -8.23
N GLU A 531 39.02 5.99 -8.43
CA GLU A 531 40.39 5.79 -8.89
C GLU A 531 41.20 4.95 -7.88
N GLU A 532 41.05 5.22 -6.58
CA GLU A 532 41.65 4.41 -5.52
C GLU A 532 41.15 2.95 -5.54
N ILE A 533 39.84 2.75 -5.65
CA ILE A 533 39.24 1.41 -5.77
C ILE A 533 39.82 0.68 -6.99
N ASN A 534 39.89 1.34 -8.15
CA ASN A 534 40.43 0.74 -9.37
C ASN A 534 41.93 0.43 -9.23
N ALA A 535 42.70 1.25 -8.51
CA ALA A 535 44.09 0.94 -8.18
C ALA A 535 44.21 -0.32 -7.30
N TRP A 536 43.36 -0.47 -6.28
CA TRP A 536 43.33 -1.68 -5.45
C TRP A 536 42.97 -2.93 -6.26
N LEU A 537 41.97 -2.82 -7.16
CA LEU A 537 41.57 -3.92 -8.04
C LEU A 537 42.73 -4.39 -8.93
N LYS A 538 43.52 -3.45 -9.47
CA LYS A 538 44.73 -3.77 -10.27
C LYS A 538 45.78 -4.52 -9.44
N THR A 539 46.00 -4.13 -8.19
CA THR A 539 46.95 -4.83 -7.29
C THR A 539 46.56 -6.28 -7.04
N TYR A 540 45.26 -6.59 -7.06
CA TYR A 540 44.74 -7.95 -6.88
C TYR A 540 44.59 -8.74 -8.18
N ASN A 541 45.16 -8.27 -9.30
CA ASN A 541 45.05 -8.88 -10.63
C ASN A 541 43.59 -9.11 -11.06
N TYR A 542 42.67 -8.24 -10.63
CA TYR A 542 41.29 -8.31 -11.05
C TYR A 542 41.15 -8.03 -12.54
N ARG A 543 40.37 -8.85 -13.25
CA ARG A 543 39.99 -8.63 -14.64
C ARG A 543 38.50 -8.31 -14.71
N ALA A 544 38.16 -7.21 -15.37
CA ALA A 544 36.79 -6.79 -15.57
C ALA A 544 36.02 -7.83 -16.40
N GLN A 545 34.76 -8.07 -16.05
CA GLN A 545 33.91 -9.02 -16.79
C GLN A 545 33.21 -8.29 -17.93
N THR A 546 33.95 -7.98 -19.00
CA THR A 546 33.47 -7.17 -20.14
C THR A 546 32.31 -7.80 -20.90
N ASP A 547 32.12 -9.13 -20.80
CA ASP A 547 30.95 -9.87 -21.31
C ASP A 547 29.60 -9.35 -20.77
N THR A 548 29.63 -8.62 -19.65
CA THR A 548 28.42 -7.99 -19.09
C THR A 548 28.00 -6.71 -19.82
N VAL A 549 28.89 -6.12 -20.61
CA VAL A 549 28.64 -4.90 -21.39
C VAL A 549 28.20 -5.28 -22.80
N LEU A 550 26.89 -5.34 -23.01
CA LEU A 550 26.26 -5.79 -24.26
C LEU A 550 26.08 -4.65 -25.27
N HIS A 551 27.10 -3.81 -25.38
CA HIS A 551 27.20 -2.73 -26.35
C HIS A 551 28.35 -3.00 -27.32
N ASP A 552 28.15 -2.62 -28.57
CA ASP A 552 29.17 -2.71 -29.62
C ASP A 552 30.23 -1.62 -29.37
N LEU A 553 31.14 -1.92 -28.45
CA LEU A 553 32.21 -1.06 -27.96
C LEU A 553 33.51 -1.87 -27.96
N GLY A 554 34.64 -1.18 -28.12
CA GLY A 554 35.95 -1.81 -27.90
C GLY A 554 36.12 -2.26 -26.43
N GLU A 555 36.97 -3.25 -26.18
CA GLU A 555 37.18 -3.81 -24.84
C GLU A 555 37.57 -2.75 -23.80
N GLU A 556 38.46 -1.81 -24.14
CA GLU A 556 38.84 -0.70 -23.24
C GLU A 556 37.64 0.20 -22.87
N GLN A 557 36.72 0.43 -23.81
CA GLN A 557 35.52 1.23 -23.56
C GLN A 557 34.49 0.47 -22.71
N LYS A 558 34.42 -0.86 -22.86
CA LYS A 558 33.60 -1.71 -21.98
C LYS A 558 34.12 -1.65 -20.55
N GLU A 559 35.44 -1.76 -20.35
CA GLU A 559 36.07 -1.62 -19.03
C GLU A 559 35.77 -0.26 -18.39
N GLN A 560 35.97 0.84 -19.13
CA GLN A 560 35.67 2.19 -18.64
C GLN A 560 34.19 2.36 -18.25
N SER A 561 33.27 1.75 -19.00
CA SER A 561 31.85 1.79 -18.65
C SER A 561 31.55 1.09 -17.33
N LEU A 562 32.23 -0.03 -17.03
CA LEU A 562 32.05 -0.79 -15.79
C LEU A 562 32.54 -0.02 -14.56
N GLU A 563 33.61 0.77 -14.72
CA GLU A 563 34.20 1.57 -13.64
C GLU A 563 33.25 2.63 -13.06
N VAL A 564 32.31 3.12 -13.88
CA VAL A 564 31.38 4.19 -13.51
C VAL A 564 29.95 3.69 -13.27
N HIS A 565 29.77 2.39 -13.02
CA HIS A 565 28.48 1.86 -12.61
C HIS A 565 27.95 2.51 -11.33
N SER A 566 26.62 2.68 -11.26
CA SER A 566 25.94 3.32 -10.12
C SER A 566 26.28 2.67 -8.77
N GLU A 567 26.48 1.35 -8.77
CA GLU A 567 26.86 0.56 -7.61
C GLU A 567 28.23 0.99 -7.09
N ARG A 568 29.21 1.15 -7.99
CA ARG A 568 30.56 1.60 -7.64
C ARG A 568 30.55 3.03 -7.11
N LEU A 569 29.78 3.93 -7.74
CA LEU A 569 29.59 5.31 -7.25
C LEU A 569 28.99 5.35 -5.84
N ALA A 570 27.96 4.54 -5.59
CA ALA A 570 27.32 4.45 -4.28
C ALA A 570 28.28 3.87 -3.20
N ILE A 571 29.08 2.84 -3.54
CA ILE A 571 30.10 2.29 -2.64
C ILE A 571 31.18 3.34 -2.34
N ALA A 572 31.72 4.00 -3.37
CA ALA A 572 32.72 5.05 -3.22
C ALA A 572 32.22 6.19 -2.33
N PHE A 573 31.00 6.66 -2.55
CA PHE A 573 30.36 7.65 -1.68
C PHE A 573 30.21 7.15 -0.24
N GLY A 574 29.81 5.89 -0.05
CA GLY A 574 29.72 5.25 1.26
C GLY A 574 31.06 5.21 1.98
N LEU A 575 32.15 4.89 1.28
CA LEU A 575 33.50 4.82 1.85
C LEU A 575 34.01 6.19 2.31
N ILE A 576 33.81 7.25 1.52
CA ILE A 576 34.28 8.60 1.88
C ILE A 576 33.40 9.27 2.95
N SER A 577 32.14 8.86 3.09
CA SER A 577 31.16 9.58 3.92
C SER A 577 30.84 8.89 5.24
N THR A 578 31.42 7.72 5.53
CA THR A 578 31.14 6.95 6.75
C THR A 578 32.41 6.43 7.40
N GLU A 579 32.43 6.38 8.73
CA GLU A 579 33.57 5.94 9.54
C GLU A 579 34.01 4.50 9.24
N ALA A 580 35.31 4.21 9.37
CA ALA A 580 35.82 2.85 9.17
C ALA A 580 35.04 1.81 10.02
N GLY A 581 34.70 0.67 9.41
CA GLY A 581 33.92 -0.38 10.07
C GLY A 581 32.40 -0.21 10.02
N THR A 582 31.84 0.97 9.70
CA THR A 582 30.37 1.09 9.52
C THR A 582 29.92 0.22 8.33
N THR A 583 28.80 -0.47 8.46
CA THR A 583 28.20 -1.25 7.37
C THR A 583 27.65 -0.34 6.28
N ILE A 584 28.06 -0.54 5.03
CA ILE A 584 27.56 0.20 3.87
C ILE A 584 26.32 -0.53 3.34
N ARG A 585 25.20 0.20 3.19
CA ARG A 585 23.92 -0.36 2.70
C ARG A 585 23.54 0.30 1.40
N ILE A 586 23.35 -0.50 0.35
CA ILE A 586 23.02 -0.02 -1.00
C ILE A 586 21.77 -0.71 -1.49
N VAL A 587 20.89 0.05 -2.12
CA VAL A 587 19.71 -0.46 -2.82
C VAL A 587 19.86 -0.21 -4.31
N LYS A 588 19.68 -1.24 -5.13
CA LYS A 588 19.65 -1.17 -6.59
C LYS A 588 18.23 -1.47 -7.07
N ASN A 589 17.70 -0.66 -7.98
CA ASN A 589 16.38 -0.90 -8.58
C ASN A 589 16.36 -2.08 -9.57
N LEU A 590 17.51 -2.37 -10.20
CA LEU A 590 17.72 -3.49 -11.10
C LEU A 590 18.51 -4.62 -10.43
N ARG A 591 18.68 -5.73 -11.15
CA ARG A 591 19.62 -6.78 -10.76
C ARG A 591 21.06 -6.27 -10.89
N VAL A 592 21.90 -6.55 -9.91
CA VAL A 592 23.34 -6.18 -9.92
C VAL A 592 24.03 -6.96 -11.06
N CYS A 593 25.01 -6.39 -11.75
CA CYS A 593 25.76 -7.14 -12.77
C CYS A 593 26.85 -8.04 -12.13
N SER A 594 27.31 -9.07 -12.84
CA SER A 594 28.30 -10.00 -12.28
C SER A 594 29.64 -9.34 -11.96
N ASP A 595 30.04 -8.35 -12.76
CA ASP A 595 31.22 -7.51 -12.53
C ASP A 595 31.12 -6.75 -11.20
N CYS A 596 30.04 -5.97 -11.00
CA CYS A 596 29.82 -5.22 -9.76
C CYS A 596 29.70 -6.13 -8.54
N HIS A 597 29.09 -7.32 -8.70
CA HIS A 597 29.04 -8.32 -7.63
C HIS A 597 30.44 -8.80 -7.23
N ALA A 598 31.30 -9.13 -8.21
CA ALA A 598 32.68 -9.54 -7.98
C ALA A 598 33.54 -8.43 -7.36
N VAL A 599 33.42 -7.21 -7.88
CA VAL A 599 34.12 -6.02 -7.34
C VAL A 599 33.69 -5.73 -5.91
N THR A 600 32.39 -5.83 -5.60
CA THR A 600 31.90 -5.55 -4.24
C THR A 600 32.48 -6.53 -3.21
N LYS A 601 32.70 -7.80 -3.58
CA LYS A 601 33.44 -8.76 -2.74
C LYS A 601 34.85 -8.27 -2.44
N LEU A 602 35.60 -7.88 -3.48
CA LEU A 602 36.97 -7.41 -3.35
C LEU A 602 37.04 -6.14 -2.49
N ILE A 603 36.14 -5.18 -2.70
CA ILE A 603 36.07 -3.98 -1.87
C ILE A 603 35.77 -4.35 -0.40
N SER A 604 34.86 -5.29 -0.14
CA SER A 604 34.60 -5.77 1.24
C SER A 604 35.82 -6.43 1.86
N LEU A 605 36.61 -7.17 1.07
CA LEU A 605 37.87 -7.77 1.53
C LEU A 605 38.92 -6.71 1.86
N MET A 606 39.15 -5.76 0.95
CA MET A 606 40.18 -4.72 1.06
C MET A 606 39.91 -3.74 2.19
N THR A 607 38.66 -3.30 2.33
CA THR A 607 38.27 -2.31 3.33
C THR A 607 37.94 -2.94 4.69
N GLY A 608 37.75 -4.27 4.73
CA GLY A 608 37.26 -4.99 5.90
C GLY A 608 35.80 -4.67 6.29
N ARG A 609 35.07 -3.91 5.46
CA ARG A 609 33.72 -3.44 5.76
C ARG A 609 32.67 -4.43 5.25
N LYS A 610 31.61 -4.63 6.04
CA LYS A 610 30.40 -5.32 5.59
C LYS A 610 29.67 -4.42 4.60
N ILE A 611 29.39 -4.92 3.40
CA ILE A 611 28.56 -4.24 2.41
C ILE A 611 27.29 -5.06 2.23
N VAL A 612 26.13 -4.44 2.43
CA VAL A 612 24.82 -5.05 2.23
C VAL A 612 24.20 -4.41 1.01
N MET A 613 24.07 -5.17 -0.06
CA MET A 613 23.47 -4.69 -1.31
C MET A 613 22.14 -5.40 -1.55
N ARG A 614 21.06 -4.64 -1.63
CA ARG A 614 19.76 -5.14 -2.07
C ARG A 614 19.63 -4.90 -3.56
N ASP A 615 19.43 -5.96 -4.33
CA ASP A 615 18.99 -5.83 -5.73
C ASP A 615 17.46 -5.96 -5.82
N ARG A 616 16.91 -6.06 -7.03
CA ARG A 616 15.47 -6.21 -7.24
C ARG A 616 14.85 -7.41 -6.50
N ASN A 617 15.61 -8.49 -6.33
CA ASN A 617 15.08 -9.79 -5.92
C ASN A 617 15.59 -10.25 -4.56
N ARG A 618 16.79 -9.84 -4.12
CA ARG A 618 17.42 -10.34 -2.89
C ARG A 618 18.46 -9.38 -2.31
N PHE A 619 18.92 -9.74 -1.12
CA PHE A 619 20.11 -9.18 -0.49
C PHE A 619 21.36 -10.02 -0.78
N HIS A 620 22.44 -9.29 -0.95
CA HIS A 620 23.82 -9.76 -1.02
C HIS A 620 24.56 -9.18 0.17
N HIS A 621 25.00 -10.03 1.10
CA HIS A 621 25.82 -9.64 2.23
C HIS A 621 27.27 -9.97 1.91
N PHE A 622 28.05 -8.94 1.59
CA PHE A 622 29.48 -9.05 1.32
C PHE A 622 30.25 -8.88 2.62
N VAL A 623 30.99 -9.91 3.01
CA VAL A 623 31.80 -9.95 4.23
C VAL A 623 33.11 -10.65 3.91
N LYS A 624 34.24 -9.95 4.08
CA LYS A 624 35.59 -10.50 3.93
C LYS A 624 35.82 -11.22 2.57
N GLY A 625 35.33 -10.64 1.48
CA GLY A 625 35.50 -11.23 0.14
C GLY A 625 34.47 -12.28 -0.26
N SER A 626 33.55 -12.66 0.62
CA SER A 626 32.49 -13.63 0.33
C SER A 626 31.12 -12.97 0.29
N CYS A 627 30.21 -13.51 -0.52
CA CYS A 627 28.80 -13.08 -0.57
C CYS A 627 27.89 -14.17 0.01
N SER A 628 26.84 -13.77 0.74
CA SER A 628 25.82 -14.68 1.28
C SER A 628 25.06 -15.50 0.23
N CYS A 629 25.12 -15.13 -1.05
CA CYS A 629 24.49 -15.92 -2.11
C CYS A 629 25.32 -17.15 -2.54
N GLY A 630 26.58 -17.27 -2.11
CA GLY A 630 27.46 -18.37 -2.54
C GLY A 630 27.67 -18.44 -4.05
N ASP A 631 27.60 -17.30 -4.75
CA ASP A 631 27.60 -17.19 -6.22
C ASP A 631 26.44 -17.86 -6.95
N TYR A 632 25.42 -18.29 -6.20
CA TYR A 632 24.15 -18.77 -6.71
C TYR A 632 23.12 -17.62 -6.66
N TRP A 633 22.96 -16.86 -7.74
CA TRP A 633 21.99 -15.75 -7.79
C TRP A 633 21.43 -15.51 -9.17
#